data_AF-A0A0M4R838-F1
#
_entry.id   AF-A0A0M4R838-F1
#
_cell.length_a   1.000
_cell.length_b   1.000
_cell.length_c   1.000
_cell.angle_alpha   90.00
_cell.angle_beta   90.00
_cell.angle_gamma   90.00
#
_symmetry.space_group_name_H-M   'P 1'
#
loop_
_entity.id
_entity.type
_entity.pdbx_description
1 polymer ?
#
loop_
_entity_poly.entity_id
_entity_poly.type
_entity_poly.pdbx_seq_one_letter_code
_entity_poly.pdbx_strand_id
1 'polypeptide(L)'
;MEPSAEPTTPAADPGPPPLSLHELESELLGLAGHITAAECGFLRLLAEFDDRGGWCGVGVRSCAHWLTWRAGMSLRTATEHLRVAHALTRLPRITEAFAAGRISYSKIRAITRLAGAEDSVLARLTPTPAATPHTPAPCTTTASPHLGADPTTDPRPGDDSITCDAGDDPGPAR
;
A
#
# COMPACT_ATOMS: atom_id res chain seq x y z
N MET A 1 -47.68 2.46 58.22
CA MET A 1 -47.29 3.67 57.47
C MET A 1 -45.78 3.77 57.56
N GLU A 2 -45.10 2.98 56.73
CA GLU A 2 -43.65 3.01 56.58
C GLU A 2 -43.38 3.53 55.17
N PRO A 3 -42.56 4.57 54.99
CA PRO A 3 -42.28 5.11 53.67
C PRO A 3 -41.32 4.18 52.93
N SER A 4 -41.76 3.61 51.81
CA SER A 4 -40.90 2.92 50.85
C SER A 4 -39.76 3.84 50.43
N ALA A 5 -38.55 3.57 50.92
CA ALA A 5 -37.34 4.09 50.30
C ALA A 5 -37.09 3.29 49.02
N GLU A 6 -37.42 3.88 47.87
CA GLU A 6 -36.92 3.39 46.59
C GLU A 6 -35.39 3.50 46.61
N PRO A 7 -34.65 2.44 46.22
CA PRO A 7 -33.21 2.55 46.08
C PRO A 7 -32.91 3.51 44.93
N THR A 8 -32.42 4.71 45.26
CA THR A 8 -31.77 5.59 44.29
C THR A 8 -30.51 4.89 43.81
N THR A 9 -30.60 4.23 42.66
CA THR A 9 -29.45 3.78 41.90
C THR A 9 -28.57 5.00 41.64
N PRO A 10 -27.30 5.02 42.10
CA PRO A 10 -26.43 6.15 41.83
C PRO A 10 -26.24 6.24 40.32
N ALA A 11 -26.54 7.42 39.77
CA ALA A 11 -26.33 7.73 38.37
C ALA A 11 -24.88 7.38 38.01
N ALA A 12 -24.73 6.40 37.11
CA ALA A 12 -23.44 6.03 36.56
C ALA A 12 -22.80 7.28 35.96
N ASP A 13 -21.62 7.65 36.46
CA ASP A 13 -20.79 8.69 35.89
C ASP A 13 -20.65 8.40 34.38
N PRO A 14 -21.13 9.27 33.47
CA PRO A 14 -20.92 9.04 32.06
C PRO A 14 -19.42 9.12 31.85
N GLY A 15 -18.82 7.96 31.53
CA GLY A 15 -17.41 7.89 31.17
C GLY A 15 -17.04 8.92 30.10
N PRO A 16 -15.74 9.19 29.92
CA PRO A 16 -15.29 10.23 29.00
C PRO A 16 -16.01 10.11 27.64
N PRO A 17 -16.42 11.24 27.04
CA PRO A 17 -17.18 11.21 25.81
C PRO A 17 -16.40 10.44 24.74
N PRO A 18 -17.10 9.69 23.86
CA PRO A 18 -16.45 8.96 22.79
C PRO A 18 -15.64 9.92 21.91
N LEU A 19 -14.53 9.42 21.36
CA LEU A 19 -13.66 10.20 20.47
C LEU A 19 -14.47 10.79 19.31
N SER A 20 -14.13 12.02 18.93
CA SER A 20 -14.63 12.63 17.71
C SER A 20 -14.08 11.90 16.47
N LEU A 21 -14.75 12.05 15.32
CA LEU A 21 -14.31 11.43 14.07
C LEU A 21 -12.90 11.87 13.66
N HIS A 22 -12.54 13.13 13.90
CA HIS A 22 -11.22 13.67 13.60
C HIS A 22 -10.13 13.09 14.52
N GLU A 23 -10.44 12.89 15.81
CA GLU A 23 -9.53 12.20 16.74
C GLU A 23 -9.36 10.74 16.33
N LEU A 24 -10.44 10.05 15.96
CA LEU A 24 -10.38 8.67 15.48
C LEU A 24 -9.57 8.54 14.19
N GLU A 25 -9.73 9.47 13.24
CA GLU A 25 -8.94 9.53 12.01
C GLU A 25 -7.45 9.75 12.33
N SER A 26 -7.15 10.69 13.23
CA SER A 26 -5.78 11.00 13.65
C SER A 26 -5.11 9.78 14.31
N GLU A 27 -5.82 9.09 15.21
CA GLU A 27 -5.35 7.85 15.83
C GLU A 27 -5.15 6.73 14.82
N LEU A 28 -6.10 6.54 13.89
CA LEU A 28 -6.00 5.53 12.84
C LEU A 28 -4.78 5.76 11.94
N LEU A 29 -4.55 7.00 11.52
CA LEU A 29 -3.39 7.37 10.70
C LEU A 29 -2.07 7.25 11.47
N GLY A 30 -2.06 7.59 12.76
CA GLY A 30 -0.92 7.37 13.65
C GLY A 30 -0.55 5.88 13.74
N LEU A 31 -1.54 5.02 13.98
CA LEU A 31 -1.36 3.56 14.01
C LEU A 31 -0.90 3.01 12.66
N ALA A 32 -1.46 3.49 11.55
CA ALA A 32 -1.01 3.11 10.21
C ALA A 32 0.47 3.46 9.98
N GLY A 33 0.93 4.61 10.48
CA GLY A 33 2.33 5.02 10.47
C GLY A 33 3.22 4.09 11.30
N HIS A 34 2.80 3.73 12.52
CA HIS A 34 3.53 2.78 13.37
C HIS A 34 3.63 1.39 12.75
N ILE A 35 2.54 0.87 12.17
CA ILE A 35 2.53 -0.41 11.45
C ILE A 35 3.54 -0.36 10.30
N THR A 36 3.51 0.72 9.52
CA THR A 36 4.42 0.95 8.39
C THR A 36 5.89 0.98 8.87
N ALA A 37 6.20 1.68 9.96
CA ALA A 37 7.54 1.73 10.53
C ALA A 37 8.01 0.36 11.05
N ALA A 38 7.14 -0.37 11.72
CA ALA A 38 7.41 -1.73 12.21
C ALA A 38 7.67 -2.70 11.05
N GLU A 39 6.90 -2.59 9.96
CA GLU A 39 7.08 -3.38 8.75
C GLU A 39 8.44 -3.08 8.07
N CYS A 40 8.87 -1.81 8.07
CA CYS A 40 10.23 -1.47 7.63
C CYS A 40 11.31 -2.15 8.49
N GLY A 41 11.14 -2.15 9.81
CA GLY A 41 12.05 -2.84 10.73
C GLY A 41 12.11 -4.35 10.45
N PHE A 42 10.93 -4.97 10.28
CA PHE A 42 10.81 -6.38 9.92
C PHE A 42 11.55 -6.72 8.61
N LEU A 43 11.32 -5.95 7.54
CA LEU A 43 11.96 -6.20 6.24
C LEU A 43 13.48 -6.04 6.28
N ARG A 44 13.99 -5.07 7.06
CA ARG A 44 15.45 -4.90 7.24
C ARG A 44 16.08 -6.11 7.93
N LEU A 45 15.45 -6.60 9.00
CA LEU A 45 15.91 -7.81 9.68
C LEU A 45 15.79 -9.04 8.79
N LEU A 46 14.74 -9.11 7.97
CA LEU A 46 14.52 -10.22 7.05
C LEU A 46 15.61 -10.30 5.97
N ALA A 47 16.02 -9.17 5.38
CA ALA A 47 17.13 -9.16 4.42
C ALA A 47 18.42 -9.69 5.05
N GLU A 48 18.78 -9.17 6.22
CA GLU A 48 19.97 -9.60 6.95
C GLU A 48 19.90 -11.08 7.36
N PHE A 49 18.71 -11.55 7.77
CA PHE A 49 18.48 -12.94 8.14
C PHE A 49 18.62 -13.89 6.93
N ASP A 50 18.13 -13.48 5.77
CA ASP A 50 18.28 -14.24 4.52
C ASP A 50 19.74 -14.28 4.05
N ASP A 51 20.45 -13.14 4.09
CA ASP A 51 21.86 -13.02 3.71
C ASP A 51 22.77 -13.89 4.60
N ARG A 52 22.46 -13.97 5.90
CA ARG A 52 23.18 -14.85 6.83
C ARG A 52 22.81 -16.33 6.72
N GLY A 53 21.84 -16.68 5.86
CA GLY A 53 21.31 -18.02 5.77
C GLY A 53 20.68 -18.50 7.08
N GLY A 54 20.08 -17.60 7.87
CA GLY A 54 19.49 -17.93 9.18
C GLY A 54 18.33 -18.93 9.11
N TRP A 55 17.78 -19.13 7.91
CA TRP A 55 16.75 -20.12 7.60
C TRP A 55 17.31 -21.52 7.31
N CYS A 56 18.62 -21.66 7.09
CA CYS A 56 19.25 -22.92 6.71
C CYS A 56 19.13 -23.93 7.85
N GLY A 57 18.41 -25.02 7.58
CA GLY A 57 18.17 -26.10 8.53
C GLY A 57 17.58 -27.32 7.83
N VAL A 58 17.59 -28.46 8.52
CA VAL A 58 17.07 -29.71 7.95
C VAL A 58 15.61 -29.54 7.53
N GLY A 59 15.31 -29.83 6.25
CA GLY A 59 13.95 -29.76 5.70
C GLY A 59 13.47 -28.38 5.23
N VAL A 60 14.28 -27.32 5.37
CA VAL A 60 13.96 -25.97 4.88
C VAL A 60 14.69 -25.70 3.57
N ARG A 61 13.93 -25.40 2.51
CA ARG A 61 14.44 -25.26 1.13
C ARG A 61 14.77 -23.82 0.73
N SER A 62 14.23 -22.83 1.43
CA SER A 62 14.46 -21.40 1.18
C SER A 62 13.97 -20.57 2.37
N CYS A 63 14.40 -19.31 2.46
CA CYS A 63 13.85 -18.37 3.45
C CYS A 63 12.34 -18.16 3.30
N ALA A 64 11.82 -18.18 2.06
CA ALA A 64 10.39 -18.05 1.83
C ALA A 64 9.63 -19.23 2.46
N HIS A 65 10.13 -20.45 2.29
CA HIS A 65 9.59 -21.66 2.93
C HIS A 65 9.73 -21.63 4.45
N TRP A 66 10.82 -21.06 4.96
CA TRP A 66 10.98 -20.84 6.40
C TRP A 66 9.90 -19.91 6.95
N LEU A 67 9.62 -18.79 6.28
CA LEU A 67 8.57 -17.85 6.66
C LEU A 67 7.18 -18.48 6.60
N THR A 68 6.91 -19.36 5.65
CA THR A 68 5.61 -20.04 5.61
C THR A 68 5.38 -20.91 6.84
N TRP A 69 6.41 -21.62 7.29
CA TRP A 69 6.33 -22.48 8.47
C TRP A 69 6.38 -21.70 9.78
N ARG A 70 7.28 -20.71 9.89
CA ARG A 70 7.58 -20.02 11.16
C ARG A 70 6.73 -18.80 11.42
N ALA A 71 6.29 -18.11 10.37
CA ALA A 71 5.51 -16.87 10.47
C ALA A 71 4.10 -17.02 9.89
N GLY A 72 3.71 -18.22 9.43
CA GLY A 72 2.36 -18.48 8.91
C GLY A 72 2.00 -17.72 7.63
N MET A 73 3.02 -17.21 6.91
CA MET A 73 2.79 -16.46 5.67
C MET A 73 2.47 -17.41 4.51
N SER A 74 1.65 -16.97 3.56
CA SER A 74 1.56 -17.67 2.28
C SER A 74 2.89 -17.55 1.53
N LEU A 75 3.25 -18.56 0.72
CA LEU A 75 4.51 -18.56 -0.03
C LEU A 75 4.64 -17.32 -0.93
N ARG A 76 3.54 -16.91 -1.57
CA ARG A 76 3.49 -15.68 -2.37
C ARG A 76 3.85 -14.44 -1.55
N THR A 77 3.30 -14.33 -0.35
CA THR A 77 3.55 -13.20 0.55
C THR A 77 4.99 -13.20 1.02
N ALA A 78 5.52 -14.35 1.42
CA ALA A 78 6.91 -14.50 1.86
C ALA A 78 7.91 -14.10 0.77
N THR A 79 7.70 -14.58 -0.47
CA THR A 79 8.56 -14.22 -1.61
C THR A 79 8.50 -12.73 -1.92
N GLU A 80 7.32 -12.10 -1.86
CA GLU A 80 7.21 -10.65 -2.05
C GLU A 80 7.94 -9.86 -0.96
N HIS A 81 7.82 -10.26 0.31
CA HIS A 81 8.53 -9.61 1.41
C HIS A 81 10.04 -9.74 1.24
N LEU A 82 10.55 -10.92 0.87
CA LEU A 82 11.99 -11.11 0.60
C LEU A 82 12.47 -10.23 -0.55
N ARG A 83 11.71 -10.15 -1.65
CA ARG A 83 12.04 -9.27 -2.78
C ARG A 83 12.11 -7.81 -2.35
N VAL A 84 11.13 -7.33 -1.58
CA VAL A 84 11.10 -5.94 -1.11
C VAL A 84 12.22 -5.69 -0.10
N ALA A 85 12.46 -6.60 0.83
CA ALA A 85 13.54 -6.55 1.81
C ALA A 85 14.90 -6.32 1.14
N HIS A 86 15.22 -7.16 0.15
CA HIS A 86 16.45 -7.05 -0.64
C HIS A 86 16.52 -5.81 -1.52
N ALA A 87 15.39 -5.32 -2.04
CA ALA A 87 15.40 -4.08 -2.81
C ALA A 87 15.68 -2.85 -1.92
N LEU A 88 15.19 -2.84 -0.68
CA LEU A 88 15.36 -1.73 0.26
C LEU A 88 16.82 -1.53 0.72
N THR A 89 17.67 -2.56 0.67
CA THR A 89 19.11 -2.43 0.98
C THR A 89 19.84 -1.49 0.01
N ARG A 90 19.29 -1.31 -1.20
CA ARG A 90 19.85 -0.44 -2.24
C ARG A 90 19.15 0.92 -2.34
N LEU A 91 18.14 1.19 -1.51
CA LEU A 91 17.27 2.37 -1.61
C LEU A 91 17.19 3.15 -0.28
N PRO A 92 18.31 3.68 0.25
CA PRO A 92 18.37 4.23 1.61
C PRO A 92 17.37 5.36 1.87
N ARG A 93 17.19 6.29 0.93
CA ARG A 93 16.22 7.40 1.07
C ARG A 93 14.77 6.93 1.16
N ILE A 94 14.45 5.85 0.44
CA ILE A 94 13.12 5.25 0.46
C ILE A 94 12.92 4.49 1.78
N THR A 95 13.94 3.76 2.22
CA THR A 95 13.97 3.06 3.50
C THR A 95 13.79 4.02 4.68
N GLU A 96 14.44 5.20 4.67
CA GLU A 96 14.25 6.24 5.69
C GLU A 96 12.80 6.77 5.72
N ALA A 97 12.20 6.99 4.55
CA ALA A 97 10.81 7.44 4.48
C ALA A 97 9.81 6.36 4.91
N PHE A 98 10.11 5.10 4.64
CA PHE A 98 9.33 3.96 5.10
C PHE A 98 9.45 3.76 6.61
N ALA A 99 10.66 3.84 7.16
CA ALA A 99 10.90 3.79 8.62
C ALA A 99 10.22 4.93 9.38
N ALA A 100 10.07 6.10 8.76
CA ALA A 100 9.33 7.22 9.31
C ALA A 100 7.79 7.11 9.18
N GLY A 101 7.26 6.00 8.64
CA GLY A 101 5.82 5.81 8.44
C GLY A 101 5.20 6.69 7.34
N ARG A 102 6.02 7.38 6.53
CA ARG A 102 5.55 8.36 5.52
C ARG A 102 5.11 7.71 4.20
N ILE A 103 5.57 6.48 3.93
CA ILE A 103 5.26 5.74 2.70
C ILE A 103 4.80 4.34 3.09
N SER A 104 3.58 3.97 2.69
CA SER A 104 3.02 2.64 2.98
C SER A 104 3.72 1.52 2.20
N TYR A 105 3.69 0.31 2.73
CA TYR A 105 4.28 -0.88 2.08
C TYR A 105 3.76 -1.12 0.67
N SER A 106 2.46 -0.89 0.41
CA SER A 106 1.90 -1.01 -0.95
C SER A 106 2.62 -0.13 -1.98
N LYS A 107 2.99 1.11 -1.59
CA LYS A 107 3.76 2.03 -2.44
C LYS A 107 5.19 1.54 -2.61
N ILE A 108 5.83 1.10 -1.53
CA ILE A 108 7.18 0.51 -1.56
C ILE A 108 7.23 -0.71 -2.49
N ARG A 109 6.27 -1.62 -2.37
CA ARG A 109 6.15 -2.83 -3.19
C ARG A 109 6.03 -2.49 -4.68
N ALA A 110 5.30 -1.41 -5.03
CA ALA A 110 5.20 -0.92 -6.40
C ALA A 110 6.52 -0.32 -6.89
N ILE A 111 7.14 0.56 -6.10
CA ILE A 111 8.43 1.21 -6.45
C ILE A 111 9.53 0.15 -6.67
N THR A 112 9.62 -0.82 -5.76
CA THR A 112 10.64 -1.89 -5.84
C THR A 112 10.42 -2.86 -7.00
N ARG A 113 9.22 -2.94 -7.60
CA ARG A 113 8.99 -3.67 -8.85
C ARG A 113 9.62 -2.95 -10.04
N LEU A 114 9.56 -1.62 -10.03
CA LEU A 114 10.15 -0.77 -11.06
C LEU A 114 11.68 -0.67 -10.93
N ALA A 115 12.18 -0.63 -9.70
CA ALA A 115 13.62 -0.66 -9.41
C ALA A 115 14.27 -2.05 -9.60
N GLY A 116 13.47 -3.08 -9.90
CA GLY A 116 13.94 -4.42 -10.26
C GLY A 116 14.41 -4.54 -11.73
N ALA A 117 14.29 -3.46 -12.51
CA ALA A 117 14.97 -3.27 -13.77
C ALA A 117 15.89 -2.04 -13.63
N GLU A 118 17.17 -2.29 -13.36
CA GLU A 118 18.31 -1.35 -13.51
C GLU A 118 17.93 0.16 -13.51
N ASP A 119 18.00 0.83 -12.35
CA ASP A 119 18.18 2.29 -12.08
C ASP A 119 17.53 3.40 -12.98
N SER A 120 16.65 3.07 -13.91
CA SER A 120 16.21 3.99 -14.98
C SER A 120 14.94 4.77 -14.65
N VAL A 121 14.16 4.34 -13.65
CA VAL A 121 12.84 4.91 -13.34
C VAL A 121 12.92 6.17 -12.47
N LEU A 122 13.93 6.31 -11.59
CA LEU A 122 14.09 7.51 -10.76
C LEU A 122 14.62 8.71 -11.58
N ALA A 123 15.41 8.45 -12.63
CA ALA A 123 15.92 9.47 -13.55
C ALA A 123 14.81 10.14 -14.37
N ARG A 124 13.68 9.44 -14.60
CA ARG A 124 12.53 9.99 -15.33
C ARG A 124 11.52 10.75 -14.45
N LEU A 125 11.66 10.63 -13.13
CA LEU A 125 10.78 11.27 -12.15
C LEU A 125 11.42 12.50 -11.48
N THR A 126 12.66 12.83 -11.83
CA THR A 126 13.33 14.06 -11.39
C THR A 126 13.27 15.09 -12.52
N PRO A 127 12.51 16.19 -12.37
CA PRO A 127 12.65 17.32 -13.28
C PRO A 127 14.09 17.82 -13.20
N THR A 128 14.79 17.88 -14.33
CA THR A 128 16.07 18.58 -14.43
C THR A 128 15.80 20.05 -14.07
N PRO A 129 16.57 20.69 -13.16
CA PRO A 129 16.41 22.10 -12.90
C PRO A 129 16.79 22.86 -14.17
N ALA A 130 15.79 23.31 -14.92
CA ALA A 130 15.98 24.25 -16.01
C ALA A 130 16.56 25.54 -15.43
N ALA A 131 17.62 26.01 -16.07
CA ALA A 131 18.26 27.28 -15.77
C ALA A 131 17.25 28.45 -15.79
N THR A 132 17.60 29.48 -15.03
CA THR A 132 16.86 30.69 -14.71
C THR A 132 16.18 31.39 -15.90
N PRO A 133 15.08 32.11 -15.64
CA PRO A 133 14.13 32.59 -16.65
C PRO A 133 14.65 33.78 -17.45
N HIS A 134 14.40 33.77 -18.76
CA HIS A 134 14.37 34.98 -19.57
C HIS A 134 12.98 35.61 -19.43
N THR A 135 12.94 36.92 -19.18
CA THR A 135 11.70 37.71 -19.09
C THR A 135 11.14 37.98 -20.49
N PRO A 136 9.90 37.57 -20.81
CA PRO A 136 9.15 38.20 -21.90
C PRO A 136 8.30 39.37 -21.38
N ALA A 137 8.29 40.45 -22.17
CA ALA A 137 7.54 41.69 -21.99
C ALA A 137 6.00 41.49 -22.03
N PRO A 138 5.20 42.44 -21.51
CA PRO A 138 3.75 42.30 -21.47
C PRO A 138 3.11 42.69 -22.81
N CYS A 139 2.26 41.83 -23.35
CA CYS A 139 1.32 42.20 -24.41
C CYS A 139 -0.12 41.94 -23.95
N THR A 140 -0.74 43.06 -23.62
CA THR A 140 -2.14 43.47 -23.60
C THR A 140 -3.21 42.46 -24.05
N THR A 141 -4.20 42.30 -23.16
CA THR A 141 -5.57 41.82 -23.40
C THR A 141 -6.24 42.48 -24.60
N THR A 142 -6.87 41.70 -25.46
CA THR A 142 -8.06 42.12 -26.23
C THR A 142 -9.02 40.93 -26.34
N ALA A 143 -10.28 41.22 -26.04
CA ALA A 143 -11.38 40.27 -25.87
C ALA A 143 -12.09 39.91 -27.19
N SER A 144 -12.39 38.60 -27.35
CA SER A 144 -13.62 37.91 -27.88
C SER A 144 -14.27 38.33 -29.22
N PRO A 145 -15.28 37.61 -29.79
CA PRO A 145 -15.78 36.22 -29.65
C PRO A 145 -16.04 35.51 -31.02
N HIS A 146 -16.66 34.31 -31.02
CA HIS A 146 -17.75 33.76 -31.89
C HIS A 146 -17.62 32.21 -31.95
N LEU A 147 -18.44 31.41 -31.26
CA LEU A 147 -19.86 31.02 -31.43
C LEU A 147 -20.10 29.86 -32.43
N GLY A 148 -20.71 28.78 -31.89
CA GLY A 148 -21.48 27.74 -32.60
C GLY A 148 -20.75 26.39 -32.74
N ALA A 149 -21.32 25.20 -32.52
CA ALA A 149 -22.60 24.73 -32.03
C ALA A 149 -22.45 23.20 -31.80
N ASP A 150 -23.19 22.67 -30.83
CA ASP A 150 -23.37 21.27 -30.41
C ASP A 150 -24.31 20.50 -31.39
N PRO A 151 -24.77 19.21 -31.20
CA PRO A 151 -24.40 18.15 -30.24
C PRO A 151 -24.44 16.68 -30.80
N THR A 152 -24.22 15.72 -29.90
CA THR A 152 -24.81 14.35 -29.84
C THR A 152 -24.34 13.27 -30.83
N THR A 153 -23.80 12.16 -30.30
CA THR A 153 -24.44 10.81 -30.30
C THR A 153 -23.56 9.81 -29.51
N ASP A 154 -24.10 9.26 -28.42
CA ASP A 154 -23.79 7.91 -27.90
C ASP A 154 -25.08 7.09 -28.09
N PRO A 155 -25.02 5.82 -28.50
CA PRO A 155 -25.13 4.75 -27.52
C PRO A 155 -24.27 3.48 -27.81
N ARG A 156 -23.67 2.93 -26.75
CA ARG A 156 -23.28 1.52 -26.49
C ARG A 156 -24.40 0.47 -26.77
N PRO A 157 -24.19 -0.87 -26.60
CA PRO A 157 -22.99 -1.72 -26.49
C PRO A 157 -23.04 -2.97 -27.43
N GLY A 158 -21.90 -3.67 -27.62
CA GLY A 158 -21.83 -4.99 -28.25
C GLY A 158 -21.22 -6.02 -27.29
N ASP A 159 -22.02 -7.02 -26.96
CA ASP A 159 -21.74 -8.22 -26.16
C ASP A 159 -21.11 -9.29 -27.06
N ASP A 160 -19.97 -9.85 -26.68
CA ASP A 160 -19.49 -11.13 -27.21
C ASP A 160 -18.94 -11.97 -26.05
N SER A 161 -19.89 -12.65 -25.43
CA SER A 161 -19.69 -13.78 -24.54
C SER A 161 -18.97 -14.93 -25.26
N ILE A 162 -17.69 -15.18 -24.93
CA ILE A 162 -17.04 -16.46 -25.24
C ILE A 162 -17.21 -17.37 -24.02
N THR A 163 -18.19 -18.26 -24.11
CA THR A 163 -18.30 -19.46 -23.30
C THR A 163 -17.37 -20.52 -23.86
N CYS A 164 -16.52 -21.10 -23.02
CA CYS A 164 -15.90 -22.40 -23.25
C CYS A 164 -16.53 -23.38 -22.26
N ASP A 165 -17.48 -24.16 -22.75
CA ASP A 165 -18.11 -25.27 -22.05
C ASP A 165 -17.43 -26.60 -22.39
N ALA A 166 -17.44 -27.46 -21.36
CA ALA A 166 -17.36 -28.92 -21.34
C ALA A 166 -16.31 -29.69 -22.15
N GLY A 167 -15.42 -30.33 -21.39
CA GLY A 167 -14.81 -31.61 -21.74
C GLY A 167 -14.64 -32.43 -20.45
N ASP A 168 -15.73 -33.01 -19.97
CA ASP A 168 -15.78 -34.04 -18.95
C ASP A 168 -15.77 -35.41 -19.67
N ASP A 169 -14.82 -36.30 -19.34
CA ASP A 169 -14.99 -37.76 -19.38
C ASP A 169 -13.76 -38.47 -18.73
N PRO A 170 -13.84 -39.77 -18.36
CA PRO A 170 -13.60 -40.22 -17.00
C PRO A 170 -12.34 -41.12 -16.92
N GLY A 171 -12.05 -41.60 -15.71
CA GLY A 171 -10.86 -42.42 -15.39
C GLY A 171 -10.73 -43.75 -16.16
N PRO A 172 -9.71 -44.54 -15.80
CA PRO A 172 -10.08 -45.75 -15.09
C PRO A 172 -9.16 -46.11 -13.91
N ALA A 173 -9.75 -46.94 -13.06
CA ALA A 173 -9.19 -47.59 -11.88
C ALA A 173 -7.90 -48.37 -12.14
N ARG A 174 -6.98 -48.30 -11.17
CA ARG A 174 -6.28 -49.48 -10.63
C ARG A 174 -5.67 -49.21 -9.27
#